data_AF-C0B5J5-F1
#
_entry.id   AF-C0B5J5-F1
#
_cell.length_a   1.000
_cell.length_b   1.000
_cell.length_c   1.000
_cell.angle_alpha   90.00
_cell.angle_beta   90.00
_cell.angle_gamma   90.00
#
_symmetry.space_group_name_H-M   'P 1'
#
loop_
_entity.id
_entity.type
_entity.pdbx_description
1 polymer ?
#
loop_
_entity_poly.entity_id
_entity_poly.type
_entity_poly.pdbx_seq_one_letter_code
_entity_poly.pdbx_strand_id
1 'polypeptide(L)'
;MIKGKKKAYLALFTAFAKEKYEVCKEKVGILGMTPQDVSDLKAADKVREELKKEGKEAICYGMGDGLEAVERASEVGKNIVVSVAALEVAKYLEKTFGTPYEIGYPAAGELVPNLDYQGKKILVVHQQVMAEAIRQEILKRENSAEVQTATWFMRKKELACPQDVSLREEDDYIDLVKNGGFDIIFADACMEKMVPDFQGIFVNTRHFAVSGRLCE
;
A
#
# COMPACT_ATOMS: atom_id res chain seq x y z
N MET A 1 -10.52 13.28 -4.23
CA MET A 1 -10.40 12.73 -2.86
C MET A 1 -8.95 12.77 -2.31
N ILE A 2 -7.97 12.17 -3.00
CA ILE A 2 -6.57 11.99 -2.48
C ILE A 2 -5.82 13.30 -2.17
N LYS A 3 -6.05 14.37 -2.95
CA LYS A 3 -5.34 15.66 -2.77
C LYS A 3 -5.65 16.34 -1.41
N GLY A 4 -6.87 16.16 -0.89
CA GLY A 4 -7.27 16.66 0.43
C GLY A 4 -6.60 15.88 1.56
N LYS A 5 -6.63 14.54 1.47
CA LYS A 5 -5.99 13.63 2.42
C LYS A 5 -4.50 13.88 2.56
N LYS A 6 -3.77 13.99 1.44
CA LYS A 6 -2.33 14.32 1.44
C LYS A 6 -2.05 15.65 2.16
N LYS A 7 -2.86 16.68 1.92
CA LYS A 7 -2.70 18.00 2.58
C LYS A 7 -2.97 17.93 4.08
N ALA A 8 -4.05 17.25 4.49
CA ALA A 8 -4.40 17.11 5.90
C ALA A 8 -3.34 16.31 6.66
N TYR A 9 -2.88 15.20 6.08
CA TYR A 9 -1.85 14.36 6.67
C TYR A 9 -0.51 15.11 6.81
N LEU A 10 -0.10 15.86 5.78
CA LEU A 10 1.08 16.72 5.88
C LEU A 10 0.91 17.83 6.92
N ALA A 11 -0.25 18.49 6.95
CA ALA A 11 -0.54 19.54 7.92
C ALA A 11 -0.42 19.02 9.35
N LEU A 12 -0.95 17.84 9.63
CA LEU A 12 -0.85 17.18 10.94
C LEU A 12 0.62 17.03 11.37
N PHE A 13 1.46 16.38 10.57
CA PHE A 13 2.86 16.19 10.94
C PHE A 13 3.64 17.50 11.03
N THR A 14 3.43 18.42 10.08
CA THR A 14 4.12 19.72 10.12
C THR A 14 3.69 20.60 11.29
N ALA A 15 2.48 20.40 11.85
CA ALA A 15 1.99 21.15 13.00
C ALA A 15 2.48 20.59 14.33
N PHE A 16 2.61 19.26 14.46
CA PHE A 16 2.83 18.60 15.75
C PHE A 16 4.21 17.94 15.90
N ALA A 17 4.79 17.41 14.83
CA ALA A 17 6.16 16.88 14.86
C ALA A 17 7.16 18.04 14.82
N LYS A 18 7.46 18.64 15.97
CA LYS A 18 8.31 19.83 16.11
C LYS A 18 9.67 19.57 16.72
N GLU A 19 9.74 18.58 17.59
CA GLU A 19 10.94 18.29 18.38
C GLU A 19 11.72 17.12 17.80
N LYS A 20 13.04 17.16 17.96
CA LYS A 20 13.92 16.05 17.62
C LYS A 20 14.22 15.25 18.88
N TYR A 21 13.63 14.07 18.98
CA TYR A 21 13.88 13.09 20.04
C TYR A 21 15.08 12.19 19.75
N GLU A 22 15.58 11.51 20.79
CA GLU A 22 16.55 10.43 20.65
C GLU A 22 15.93 9.27 19.85
N VAL A 23 16.71 8.70 18.93
CA VAL A 23 16.22 7.67 18.01
C VAL A 23 16.22 6.30 18.68
N CYS A 24 15.05 5.65 18.71
CA CYS A 24 14.89 4.25 19.07
C CYS A 24 14.84 3.40 17.78
N LYS A 25 15.88 2.58 17.54
CA LYS A 25 16.02 1.77 16.32
C LYS A 25 15.00 0.65 16.21
N GLU A 26 14.39 0.30 17.33
CA GLU A 26 13.37 -0.75 17.49
C GLU A 26 12.00 -0.23 17.08
N LYS A 27 11.77 1.09 17.12
CA LYS A 27 10.52 1.71 16.66
C LYS A 27 10.54 1.98 15.16
N VAL A 28 9.47 1.56 14.48
CA VAL A 28 9.25 1.76 13.05
C VAL A 28 7.95 2.52 12.87
N GLY A 29 8.01 3.70 12.26
CA GLY A 29 6.83 4.49 11.96
C GLY A 29 6.12 3.99 10.71
N ILE A 30 4.80 3.85 10.73
CA ILE A 30 4.01 3.38 9.59
C ILE A 30 3.12 4.52 9.08
N LEU A 31 3.49 5.09 7.95
CA LEU A 31 2.88 6.28 7.39
C LEU A 31 1.86 5.94 6.31
N GLY A 32 0.64 6.49 6.42
CA GLY A 32 -0.45 6.24 5.47
C GLY A 32 -1.34 5.06 5.86
N MET A 33 -1.25 4.60 7.10
CA MET A 33 -2.13 3.57 7.66
C MET A 33 -3.51 4.19 7.93
N THR A 34 -4.36 4.23 6.92
CA THR A 34 -5.74 4.71 7.06
C THR A 34 -6.70 3.70 6.46
N PRO A 35 -7.94 3.56 6.96
CA PRO A 35 -8.87 2.55 6.45
C PRO A 35 -9.10 2.64 4.93
N GLN A 36 -9.03 3.85 4.38
CA GLN A 36 -9.14 4.08 2.93
C GLN A 36 -7.97 3.54 2.10
N ASP A 37 -6.76 3.47 2.67
CA ASP A 37 -5.56 3.02 1.95
C ASP A 37 -5.31 1.52 2.12
N VAL A 38 -5.62 0.96 3.29
CA VAL A 38 -5.29 -0.44 3.63
C VAL A 38 -6.50 -1.38 3.67
N SER A 39 -7.72 -0.82 3.66
CA SER A 39 -8.98 -1.55 3.42
C SER A 39 -9.33 -2.66 4.43
N ASP A 40 -8.60 -2.74 5.53
CA ASP A 40 -8.75 -3.72 6.60
C ASP A 40 -8.55 -3.03 7.96
N LEU A 41 -9.54 -3.12 8.85
CA LEU A 41 -9.46 -2.51 10.19
C LEU A 41 -8.37 -3.16 11.07
N LYS A 42 -8.00 -4.41 10.78
CA LYS A 42 -6.95 -5.16 11.47
C LYS A 42 -5.58 -4.99 10.81
N ALA A 43 -5.47 -4.18 9.74
CA ALA A 43 -4.19 -3.97 9.04
C ALA A 43 -3.08 -3.46 9.97
N ALA A 44 -3.41 -2.57 10.90
CA ALA A 44 -2.46 -2.06 11.88
C ALA A 44 -1.94 -3.18 12.80
N ASP A 45 -2.82 -4.07 13.24
CA ASP A 45 -2.45 -5.19 14.13
C ASP A 45 -1.59 -6.22 13.39
N LYS A 46 -1.93 -6.54 12.14
CA LYS A 46 -1.13 -7.41 11.27
C LYS A 46 0.27 -6.86 11.02
N VAL A 47 0.37 -5.56 10.75
CA VAL A 47 1.68 -4.89 10.59
C VAL A 47 2.47 -4.91 11.91
N ARG A 48 1.81 -4.70 13.05
CA ARG A 48 2.45 -4.82 14.37
C ARG A 48 2.95 -6.25 14.61
N GLU A 49 2.15 -7.27 14.31
CA GLU A 49 2.52 -8.67 14.44
C GLU A 49 3.71 -9.03 13.56
N GLU A 50 3.74 -8.57 12.31
CA GLU A 50 4.84 -8.83 11.39
C GLU A 50 6.14 -8.17 11.88
N LEU A 51 6.10 -6.89 12.23
CA LEU A 51 7.28 -6.18 12.73
C LEU A 51 7.76 -6.70 14.09
N LYS A 52 6.84 -7.20 14.93
CA LYS A 52 7.20 -7.83 16.20
C LYS A 52 8.02 -9.11 16.02
N LYS A 53 7.83 -9.87 14.93
CA LYS A 53 8.67 -11.04 14.60
C LYS A 53 10.13 -10.65 14.38
N GLU A 54 10.38 -9.41 13.97
CA GLU A 54 11.72 -8.82 13.79
C GLU A 54 12.23 -8.08 15.04
N GLY A 55 11.51 -8.16 16.16
CA GLY A 55 11.84 -7.41 17.38
C GLY A 55 11.61 -5.89 17.24
N LYS A 56 10.73 -5.48 16.32
CA LYS A 56 10.37 -4.08 16.09
C LYS A 56 8.99 -3.75 16.64
N GLU A 57 8.83 -2.51 17.09
CA GLU A 57 7.57 -1.92 17.51
C GLU A 57 7.04 -1.02 16.38
N ALA A 58 5.82 -1.28 15.90
CA ALA A 58 5.20 -0.48 14.85
C ALA A 58 4.36 0.66 15.44
N ILE A 59 4.66 1.90 15.04
CA ILE A 59 3.90 3.10 15.37
C ILE A 59 3.01 3.45 14.18
N CYS A 60 1.72 3.13 14.26
CA CYS A 60 0.77 3.21 13.14
C CYS A 60 0.01 4.53 13.13
N TYR A 61 0.55 5.51 12.39
CA TYR A 61 -0.05 6.83 12.28
C TYR A 61 -1.34 6.79 11.45
N GLY A 62 -2.46 7.12 12.09
CA GLY A 62 -3.79 7.16 11.46
C GLY A 62 -4.67 5.94 11.73
N MET A 63 -4.12 4.86 12.32
CA MET A 63 -4.88 3.69 12.80
C MET A 63 -4.27 3.14 14.10
N GLY A 64 -4.84 3.55 15.23
CA GLY A 64 -4.53 3.04 16.57
C GLY A 64 -3.73 4.02 17.42
N ASP A 65 -2.66 4.60 16.87
CA ASP A 65 -1.80 5.52 17.63
C ASP A 65 -2.32 6.97 17.60
N GLY A 66 -2.26 7.64 18.75
CA GLY A 66 -2.83 8.97 18.98
C GLY A 66 -1.93 10.13 18.50
N LEU A 67 -2.35 11.35 18.84
CA LEU A 67 -1.61 12.57 18.47
C LEU A 67 -0.20 12.61 19.05
N GLU A 68 -0.01 12.10 20.27
CA GLU A 68 1.31 12.00 20.93
C GLU A 68 2.32 11.23 20.06
N ALA A 69 1.89 10.18 19.36
CA ALA A 69 2.77 9.46 18.45
C ALA A 69 3.26 10.35 17.30
N VAL A 70 2.39 11.22 16.77
CA VAL A 70 2.76 12.19 15.73
C VAL A 70 3.75 13.21 16.26
N GLU A 71 3.54 13.72 17.47
CA GLU A 71 4.46 14.66 18.12
C GLU A 71 5.86 14.06 18.26
N ARG A 72 5.93 12.75 18.55
CA ARG A 72 7.16 11.97 18.70
C ARG A 72 7.64 11.30 17.42
N ALA A 73 7.14 11.70 16.25
CA ALA A 73 7.43 11.01 15.00
C ALA A 73 8.92 10.96 14.60
N SER A 74 9.77 11.81 15.20
CA SER A 74 11.22 11.77 14.98
C SER A 74 11.94 10.67 15.78
N GLU A 75 11.28 10.05 16.77
CA GLU A 75 11.87 9.03 17.67
C GLU A 75 12.11 7.70 16.94
N VAL A 76 11.37 7.43 15.86
CA VAL A 76 11.47 6.15 15.15
C VAL A 76 12.78 6.00 14.39
N GLY A 77 13.31 4.78 14.32
CA GLY A 77 14.53 4.47 13.58
C GLY A 77 14.38 4.60 12.05
N LYS A 78 13.19 4.29 11.53
CA LYS A 78 12.80 4.50 10.13
C LYS A 78 11.29 4.60 9.99
N ASN A 79 10.82 5.14 8.87
CA ASN A 79 9.43 5.08 8.46
C ASN A 79 9.21 4.10 7.30
N ILE A 80 8.05 3.44 7.27
CA ILE A 80 7.54 2.67 6.13
C ILE A 80 6.31 3.39 5.59
N VAL A 81 6.36 3.79 4.32
CA VAL A 81 5.27 4.47 3.63
C VAL A 81 4.39 3.43 2.94
N VAL A 82 3.17 3.24 3.46
CA VAL A 82 2.21 2.23 2.94
C VAL A 82 1.22 2.82 1.92
N SER A 83 1.27 4.12 1.68
CA SER A 83 0.39 4.83 0.73
C SER A 83 1.07 6.03 0.10
N VAL A 84 0.81 6.27 -1.19
CA VAL A 84 1.28 7.46 -1.93
C VAL A 84 0.89 8.76 -1.24
N ALA A 85 -0.24 8.79 -0.53
CA ALA A 85 -0.72 9.98 0.17
C ALA A 85 0.23 10.44 1.29
N ALA A 86 1.02 9.52 1.85
CA ALA A 86 1.92 9.76 2.96
C ALA A 86 3.37 10.07 2.54
N LEU A 87 3.69 9.96 1.25
CA LEU A 87 5.05 10.15 0.75
C LEU A 87 5.64 11.53 1.06
N GLU A 88 4.83 12.60 1.01
CA GLU A 88 5.35 13.93 1.37
C GLU A 88 5.63 14.07 2.88
N VAL A 89 4.93 13.32 3.72
CA VAL A 89 5.21 13.31 5.17
C VAL A 89 6.54 12.62 5.43
N ALA A 90 6.79 11.48 4.78
CA ALA A 90 8.09 10.82 4.84
C ALA A 90 9.23 11.77 4.41
N LYS A 91 9.09 12.44 3.25
CA LYS A 91 10.07 13.44 2.78
C LYS A 91 10.24 14.61 3.76
N TYR A 92 9.16 15.05 4.40
CA TYR A 92 9.23 16.10 5.42
C TYR A 92 10.00 15.64 6.66
N LEU A 93 9.70 14.46 7.19
CA LEU A 93 10.38 13.92 8.38
C LEU A 93 11.86 13.62 8.11
N GLU A 94 12.18 13.08 6.94
CA GLU A 94 13.56 12.89 6.50
C GLU A 94 14.31 14.23 6.43
N LYS A 95 13.74 15.24 5.75
CA LYS A 95 14.36 16.57 5.64
C LYS A 95 14.52 17.27 6.99
N THR A 96 13.55 17.12 7.89
CA THR A 96 13.49 17.90 9.15
C THR A 96 14.32 17.25 10.25
N PHE A 97 14.25 15.93 10.37
CA PHE A 97 14.83 15.19 11.50
C PHE A 97 15.96 14.24 11.11
N GLY A 98 16.08 13.91 9.81
CA GLY A 98 16.99 12.90 9.30
C GLY A 98 16.45 11.48 9.40
N THR A 99 15.15 11.30 9.66
CA THR A 99 14.54 9.98 9.81
C THR A 99 14.38 9.31 8.43
N PRO A 100 15.08 8.20 8.14
CA PRO A 100 15.00 7.55 6.85
C PRO A 100 13.61 6.93 6.61
N TYR A 101 13.26 6.68 5.35
CA TYR A 101 12.05 5.94 5.00
C TYR A 101 12.24 4.98 3.84
N GLU A 102 11.39 3.97 3.81
CA GLU A 102 11.20 3.05 2.68
C GLU A 102 9.72 3.02 2.28
N ILE A 103 9.44 2.45 1.10
CA ILE A 103 8.08 2.33 0.57
C ILE A 103 7.77 0.83 0.47
N GLY A 104 6.61 0.43 0.99
CA GLY A 104 6.21 -0.96 1.01
C GLY A 104 5.10 -1.21 2.01
N TYR A 105 4.70 -2.47 2.15
CA TYR A 105 3.69 -2.90 3.11
C TYR A 105 4.20 -4.12 3.87
N PRO A 106 4.46 -4.03 5.20
CA PRO A 106 5.07 -5.12 5.95
C PRO A 106 4.28 -6.43 5.89
N ALA A 107 2.95 -6.36 5.95
CA ALA A 107 2.07 -7.53 5.92
C ALA A 107 1.66 -7.95 4.49
N ALA A 108 2.49 -7.67 3.47
CA ALA A 108 2.19 -8.04 2.06
C ALA A 108 2.02 -9.55 1.87
N GLY A 109 2.70 -10.36 2.69
CA GLY A 109 2.58 -11.82 2.67
C GLY A 109 1.15 -12.33 2.86
N GLU A 110 0.32 -11.60 3.61
CA GLU A 110 -1.10 -11.96 3.83
C GLU A 110 -1.99 -11.64 2.63
N LEU A 111 -1.57 -10.72 1.76
CA LEU A 111 -2.34 -10.32 0.59
C LEU A 111 -2.16 -11.28 -0.58
N VAL A 112 -1.09 -12.09 -0.54
CA VAL A 112 -0.72 -13.02 -1.59
C VAL A 112 -1.06 -14.45 -1.12
N PRO A 113 -2.13 -15.07 -1.64
CA PRO A 113 -2.48 -16.44 -1.31
C PRO A 113 -1.44 -17.44 -1.84
N ASN A 114 -1.51 -18.69 -1.40
CA ASN A 114 -0.67 -19.75 -1.94
C ASN A 114 -1.29 -20.30 -3.23
N LEU A 115 -0.83 -19.79 -4.37
CA LEU A 115 -1.21 -20.22 -5.72
C LEU A 115 0.03 -20.63 -6.52
N ASP A 116 -0.17 -21.31 -7.63
CA ASP A 116 0.87 -21.52 -8.63
C ASP A 116 1.03 -20.25 -9.49
N TYR A 117 2.18 -19.59 -9.34
CA TYR A 117 2.55 -18.37 -10.06
C TYR A 117 3.52 -18.63 -11.22
N GLN A 118 3.95 -19.88 -11.43
CA GLN A 118 5.01 -20.21 -12.37
C GLN A 118 4.63 -19.82 -13.82
N GLY A 119 5.39 -18.89 -14.40
CA GLY A 119 5.15 -18.37 -15.74
C GLY A 119 3.80 -17.68 -15.95
N LYS A 120 3.09 -17.32 -14.87
CA LYS A 120 1.76 -16.70 -14.95
C LYS A 120 1.85 -15.21 -15.26
N LYS A 121 0.91 -14.73 -16.07
CA LYS A 121 0.68 -13.29 -16.29
C LYS A 121 -0.37 -12.77 -15.33
N ILE A 122 -0.02 -11.78 -14.53
CA ILE A 122 -0.78 -11.36 -13.36
C ILE A 122 -1.08 -9.86 -13.44
N LEU A 123 -2.34 -9.49 -13.26
CA LEU A 123 -2.76 -8.11 -13.09
C LEU A 123 -3.03 -7.82 -11.61
N VAL A 124 -2.45 -6.75 -11.07
CA VAL A 124 -2.75 -6.26 -9.73
C VAL A 124 -3.37 -4.87 -9.82
N VAL A 125 -4.66 -4.75 -9.52
CA VAL A 125 -5.38 -3.47 -9.49
C VAL A 125 -5.58 -3.00 -8.06
N HIS A 126 -4.80 -2.00 -7.65
CA HIS A 126 -4.89 -1.41 -6.31
C HIS A 126 -4.34 0.02 -6.29
N GLN A 127 -4.21 0.65 -5.12
CA GLN A 127 -3.36 1.83 -4.99
C GLN A 127 -1.88 1.45 -5.19
N GLN A 128 -1.08 2.39 -5.69
CA GLN A 128 0.27 2.10 -6.23
C GLN A 128 1.22 1.38 -5.26
N VAL A 129 1.26 1.75 -3.98
CA VAL A 129 2.15 1.13 -2.98
C VAL A 129 1.69 -0.28 -2.63
N MET A 130 0.38 -0.52 -2.53
CA MET A 130 -0.15 -1.86 -2.22
C MET A 130 -0.03 -2.79 -3.42
N ALA A 131 -0.31 -2.29 -4.63
CA ALA A 131 -0.09 -3.05 -5.85
C ALA A 131 1.38 -3.44 -6.01
N GLU A 132 2.29 -2.51 -5.68
CA GLU A 132 3.72 -2.75 -5.67
C GLU A 132 4.12 -3.80 -4.63
N ALA A 133 3.59 -3.72 -3.40
CA ALA A 133 3.90 -4.67 -2.35
C ALA A 133 3.43 -6.10 -2.70
N ILE A 134 2.25 -6.24 -3.30
CA ILE A 134 1.74 -7.52 -3.82
C ILE A 134 2.66 -8.04 -4.93
N ARG A 135 3.05 -7.18 -5.88
CA ARG A 135 3.98 -7.54 -6.95
C ARG A 135 5.30 -8.07 -6.41
N GLN A 136 5.93 -7.34 -5.48
CA GLN A 136 7.21 -7.76 -4.91
C GLN A 136 7.10 -9.07 -4.14
N GLU A 137 6.00 -9.27 -3.40
CA GLU A 137 5.77 -10.52 -2.67
C GLU A 137 5.54 -11.71 -3.62
N ILE A 138 4.82 -11.52 -4.73
CA ILE A 138 4.68 -12.55 -5.78
C ILE A 138 6.04 -12.88 -6.38
N LEU A 139 6.82 -11.88 -6.82
CA LEU A 139 8.12 -12.09 -7.47
C LEU A 139 9.16 -12.69 -6.52
N LYS A 140 9.06 -12.41 -5.23
CA LYS A 140 9.87 -13.06 -4.19
C LYS A 140 9.57 -14.55 -4.07
N ARG A 141 8.30 -14.96 -4.23
CA ARG A 141 7.88 -16.37 -4.18
C ARG A 141 8.14 -17.09 -5.50
N GLU A 142 7.95 -16.41 -6.63
CA GLU A 142 8.08 -16.95 -7.97
C GLU A 142 8.53 -15.87 -8.96
N ASN A 143 9.82 -15.87 -9.28
CA ASN A 143 10.45 -14.85 -10.12
C ASN A 143 10.11 -15.01 -11.62
N SER A 144 9.54 -16.14 -12.05
CA SER A 144 9.09 -16.33 -13.44
C SER A 144 7.73 -15.70 -13.75
N ALA A 145 7.00 -15.21 -12.74
CA ALA A 145 5.72 -14.53 -12.95
C ALA A 145 5.91 -13.17 -13.66
N GLU A 146 4.98 -12.83 -14.55
CA GLU A 146 4.90 -11.50 -15.16
C GLU A 146 3.82 -10.69 -14.46
N VAL A 147 4.20 -9.71 -13.63
CA VAL A 147 3.26 -8.91 -12.85
C VAL A 147 3.14 -7.50 -13.40
N GLN A 148 1.93 -7.15 -13.83
CA GLN A 148 1.53 -5.81 -14.24
C GLN A 148 0.65 -5.18 -13.16
N THR A 149 0.87 -3.91 -12.83
CA THR A 149 0.00 -3.19 -11.89
C THR A 149 -0.89 -2.19 -12.63
N ALA A 150 -2.08 -1.91 -12.09
CA ALA A 150 -2.97 -0.87 -12.59
C ALA A 150 -3.63 -0.12 -11.44
N THR A 151 -3.98 1.15 -11.66
CA THR A 151 -4.62 1.97 -10.62
C THR A 151 -5.48 3.08 -11.23
N TRP A 152 -6.64 3.34 -10.64
CA TRP A 152 -7.44 4.58 -10.88
C TRP A 152 -6.94 5.77 -10.05
N PHE A 153 -6.04 5.51 -9.11
CA PHE A 153 -5.63 6.49 -8.13
C PHE A 153 -4.40 7.27 -8.57
N MET A 154 -4.05 8.30 -7.80
CA MET A 154 -2.88 9.11 -8.06
C MET A 154 -1.62 8.24 -8.08
N ARG A 155 -0.93 8.22 -9.23
CA ARG A 155 0.34 7.55 -9.42
C ARG A 155 1.50 8.54 -9.34
N LYS A 156 2.56 8.17 -8.65
CA LYS A 156 3.84 8.87 -8.63
C LYS A 156 4.74 8.25 -9.70
N LYS A 157 5.16 9.08 -10.66
CA LYS A 157 6.06 8.67 -11.75
C LYS A 157 7.40 8.15 -11.24
N GLU A 158 7.87 8.62 -10.09
CA GLU A 158 9.10 8.14 -9.46
C GLU A 158 8.99 6.72 -8.87
N LEU A 159 7.77 6.20 -8.69
CA LEU A 159 7.49 4.86 -8.15
C LEU A 159 6.90 3.91 -9.20
N ALA A 160 6.94 4.32 -10.47
CA ALA A 160 6.23 3.70 -11.57
C ALA A 160 7.17 2.78 -12.37
N CYS A 161 6.74 1.57 -12.69
CA CYS A 161 7.38 0.74 -13.69
C CYS A 161 6.77 0.94 -15.09
N PRO A 162 7.54 0.73 -16.17
CA PRO A 162 7.07 0.97 -17.54
C PRO A 162 5.77 0.24 -17.90
N GLN A 163 5.58 -0.97 -17.37
CA GLN A 163 4.41 -1.79 -17.63
C GLN A 163 3.15 -1.36 -16.86
N ASP A 164 3.25 -0.55 -15.79
CA ASP A 164 2.04 -0.25 -15.02
C ASP A 164 1.13 0.74 -15.75
N VAL A 165 -0.18 0.53 -15.57
CA VAL A 165 -1.24 1.24 -16.26
C VAL A 165 -1.96 2.20 -15.32
N SER A 166 -2.34 3.36 -15.83
CA SER A 166 -3.26 4.27 -15.14
C SER A 166 -4.62 4.17 -15.79
N LEU A 167 -5.60 3.76 -15.00
CA LEU A 167 -6.99 3.63 -15.41
C LEU A 167 -7.69 4.98 -15.17
N ARG A 168 -8.51 5.42 -16.11
CA ARG A 168 -9.30 6.65 -16.01
C ARG A 168 -10.76 6.32 -15.75
N GLU A 169 -11.26 5.28 -16.39
CA GLU A 169 -12.63 4.82 -16.27
C GLU A 169 -12.73 3.30 -16.18
N GLU A 170 -13.96 2.80 -16.10
CA GLU A 170 -14.26 1.37 -15.99
C GLU A 170 -13.91 0.61 -17.27
N ASP A 171 -14.16 1.21 -18.43
CA ASP A 171 -13.87 0.61 -19.74
C ASP A 171 -12.37 0.35 -19.93
N ASP A 172 -11.49 1.23 -19.41
CA ASP A 172 -10.04 1.02 -19.44
C ASP A 172 -9.64 -0.30 -18.74
N TYR A 173 -10.31 -0.65 -17.63
CA TYR A 173 -10.04 -1.89 -16.91
C TYR A 173 -10.55 -3.10 -17.71
N ILE A 174 -11.76 -3.01 -18.26
CA ILE A 174 -12.37 -4.07 -19.05
C ILE A 174 -11.49 -4.37 -20.28
N ASP A 175 -11.06 -3.34 -21.00
CA ASP A 175 -10.20 -3.47 -22.17
C ASP A 175 -8.81 -4.00 -21.81
N LEU A 176 -8.25 -3.55 -20.68
CA LEU A 176 -6.98 -4.08 -20.17
C LEU A 176 -7.09 -5.58 -19.90
N VAL A 177 -8.15 -6.04 -19.23
CA VAL A 177 -8.32 -7.48 -18.92
C VAL A 177 -8.55 -8.30 -20.18
N LYS A 178 -9.44 -7.84 -21.09
CA LYS A 178 -9.76 -8.56 -22.33
C LYS A 178 -8.54 -8.74 -23.23
N ASN A 179 -7.69 -7.73 -23.33
CA ASN A 179 -6.54 -7.74 -24.25
C ASN A 179 -5.23 -8.16 -23.56
N GLY A 180 -5.21 -8.20 -22.23
CA GLY A 180 -4.00 -8.43 -21.45
C GLY A 180 -3.56 -9.88 -21.38
N GLY A 181 -4.47 -10.84 -21.57
CA GLY A 181 -4.15 -12.28 -21.50
C GLY A 181 -3.67 -12.71 -20.10
N PHE A 182 -4.26 -12.14 -19.05
CA PHE A 182 -3.90 -12.46 -17.67
C PHE A 182 -4.40 -13.84 -17.27
N ASP A 183 -3.63 -14.57 -16.48
CA ASP A 183 -4.01 -15.81 -15.83
C ASP A 183 -4.63 -15.56 -14.44
N ILE A 184 -4.16 -14.51 -13.75
CA ILE A 184 -4.57 -14.18 -12.39
C ILE A 184 -4.81 -12.67 -12.27
N ILE A 185 -5.91 -12.29 -11.62
CA ILE A 185 -6.23 -10.89 -11.33
C ILE A 185 -6.37 -10.70 -9.83
N PHE A 186 -5.61 -9.79 -9.26
CA PHE A 186 -5.78 -9.26 -7.91
C PHE A 186 -6.54 -7.94 -8.00
N ALA A 187 -7.78 -7.91 -7.52
CA ALA A 187 -8.62 -6.71 -7.57
C ALA A 187 -9.75 -6.78 -6.54
N ASP A 188 -10.44 -5.67 -6.28
CA ASP A 188 -11.61 -5.70 -5.40
C ASP A 188 -12.74 -6.53 -6.04
N ALA A 189 -13.44 -7.34 -5.26
CA ALA A 189 -14.53 -8.20 -5.73
C ALA A 189 -15.62 -7.48 -6.53
N CYS A 190 -15.83 -6.17 -6.37
CA CYS A 190 -16.79 -5.46 -7.21
C CYS A 190 -16.38 -5.45 -8.70
N MET A 191 -15.08 -5.56 -8.99
CA MET A 191 -14.52 -5.52 -10.33
C MET A 191 -14.66 -6.84 -11.08
N GLU A 192 -14.79 -7.96 -10.36
CA GLU A 192 -15.00 -9.28 -10.96
C GLU A 192 -16.23 -9.28 -11.90
N LYS A 193 -17.30 -8.58 -11.50
CA LYS A 193 -18.53 -8.46 -12.28
C LYS A 193 -18.37 -7.69 -13.60
N MET A 194 -17.31 -6.90 -13.73
CA MET A 194 -17.04 -6.11 -14.93
C MET A 194 -16.39 -6.95 -16.04
N VAL A 195 -15.83 -8.11 -15.67
CA VAL A 195 -15.09 -9.01 -16.57
C VAL A 195 -15.68 -10.42 -16.55
N PRO A 196 -16.98 -10.59 -16.88
CA PRO A 196 -17.69 -11.87 -16.74
C PRO A 196 -17.10 -13.00 -17.59
N ASP A 197 -16.38 -12.66 -18.66
CA ASP A 197 -15.75 -13.63 -19.56
C ASP A 197 -14.34 -14.07 -19.11
N PHE A 198 -13.79 -13.48 -18.03
CA PHE A 198 -12.49 -13.84 -17.51
C PHE A 198 -12.50 -15.28 -16.95
N GLN A 199 -11.65 -16.15 -17.51
CA GLN A 199 -11.58 -17.57 -17.14
C GLN A 199 -10.43 -17.90 -16.17
N GLY A 200 -9.63 -16.90 -15.78
CA GLY A 200 -8.50 -17.08 -14.88
C GLY A 200 -8.89 -17.07 -13.40
N ILE A 201 -7.88 -16.98 -12.53
CA ILE A 201 -8.10 -16.91 -11.08
C ILE A 201 -8.33 -15.45 -10.67
N PHE A 202 -9.46 -15.14 -10.04
CA PHE A 202 -9.71 -13.84 -9.44
C PHE A 202 -9.43 -13.90 -7.94
N VAL A 203 -8.47 -13.08 -7.48
CA VAL A 203 -8.11 -12.93 -6.07
C VAL A 203 -8.70 -11.62 -5.55
N ASN A 204 -9.69 -11.73 -4.67
CA ASN A 204 -10.28 -10.57 -4.03
C ASN A 204 -9.28 -9.86 -3.12
N THR A 205 -8.74 -8.75 -3.60
CA THR A 205 -7.89 -7.83 -2.86
C THR A 205 -8.72 -6.60 -2.54
N ARG A 206 -9.34 -6.59 -1.35
CA ARG A 206 -10.26 -5.52 -0.97
C ARG A 206 -9.61 -4.14 -1.11
N HIS A 207 -10.37 -3.21 -1.67
CA HIS A 207 -9.99 -1.82 -1.80
C HIS A 207 -11.17 -0.93 -1.38
N PHE A 208 -11.13 -0.43 -0.15
CA PHE A 208 -12.21 0.38 0.44
C PHE A 208 -12.55 1.61 -0.41
N ALA A 209 -11.56 2.27 -1.02
CA ALA A 209 -11.80 3.41 -1.89
C ALA A 209 -12.52 3.06 -3.21
N VAL A 210 -12.60 1.77 -3.57
CA VAL A 210 -13.33 1.26 -4.74
C VAL A 210 -14.70 0.75 -4.32
N SER A 211 -14.79 -0.13 -3.32
CA SER A 211 -16.04 -0.81 -2.95
C SER A 211 -16.82 -0.17 -1.80
N GLY A 212 -16.21 0.72 -1.02
CA GLY A 212 -16.76 1.25 0.23
C GLY A 212 -16.88 0.20 1.34
N ARG A 213 -16.28 -0.99 1.17
CA ARG A 213 -16.37 -2.11 2.11
C ARG A 213 -15.03 -2.36 2.78
N LEU A 214 -15.05 -2.58 4.10
CA LEU A 214 -13.89 -2.99 4.89
C LEU A 214 -13.82 -4.51 4.94
N CYS A 215 -12.62 -5.08 5.12
CA CYS A 215 -12.51 -6.41 5.71
C CYS A 215 -13.08 -6.38 7.14
N GLU A 216 -14.00 -7.31 7.45
CA GLU A 216 -14.45 -7.60 8.82
C GLU A 216 -13.46 -8.53 9.55
#